data_AF-A0A813JJY0-F1
#
_entry.id   AF-A0A813JJY0-F1
#
_cell.length_a   1.000
_cell.length_b   1.000
_cell.length_c   1.000
_cell.angle_alpha   90.00
_cell.angle_beta   90.00
_cell.angle_gamma   90.00
#
_symmetry.space_group_name_H-M   'P 1'
#
loop_
_entity.id
_entity.type
_entity.pdbx_description
1 polymer ?
#
loop_
_entity_poly.entity_id
_entity_poly.type
_entity_poly.pdbx_seq_one_letter_code
_entity_poly.pdbx_strand_id
1 'polypeptide(L)'
;MDAAAKKTLEAAQAQVEPDYDYSEGHVVTGVPLELFAEGLQARRGARQLMRLEDSEVTPAICSQNKILCEGSFRNMRDCYMMDCRTQTKSCNRLRDLIEECQISCEAAFHRCAPRNEPSALWKKVLPGRWE
;
A
#
# COMPACT_ATOMS: atom_id res chain seq x y z
N MET A 1 -35.77 22.11 30.57
CA MET A 1 -35.47 21.28 29.37
C MET A 1 -35.11 22.25 28.27
N ASP A 2 -33.83 22.60 28.28
CA ASP A 2 -33.35 23.92 27.91
C ASP A 2 -32.96 24.02 26.44
N ALA A 3 -33.49 25.07 25.80
CA ALA A 3 -33.23 25.46 24.42
C ALA A 3 -31.76 25.83 24.13
N ALA A 4 -30.89 25.79 25.13
CA ALA A 4 -29.45 26.08 25.02
C ALA A 4 -28.63 24.90 24.45
N ALA A 5 -29.15 23.67 24.49
CA ALA A 5 -28.38 22.49 24.04
C ALA A 5 -28.49 22.19 22.53
N LYS A 6 -29.34 22.89 21.78
CA LYS A 6 -29.48 22.71 20.33
C LYS A 6 -28.60 23.64 19.49
N LYS A 7 -28.03 24.70 20.07
CA LYS A 7 -27.31 25.75 19.30
C LYS A 7 -25.83 25.45 19.05
N THR A 8 -25.31 24.34 19.57
CA THR A 8 -23.89 23.98 19.48
C THR A 8 -23.59 22.84 18.51
N LEU A 9 -24.61 22.27 17.83
CA LEU A 9 -24.40 21.19 16.85
C LEU A 9 -24.37 21.66 15.39
N GLU A 10 -24.79 22.89 15.07
CA GLU A 10 -24.78 23.43 13.69
C GLU A 10 -23.54 24.26 13.34
N ALA A 11 -22.56 24.37 14.25
CA ALA A 11 -21.30 25.10 14.01
C ALA A 11 -20.12 24.18 13.59
N ALA A 12 -20.32 22.85 13.53
CA ALA A 12 -19.27 21.89 13.18
C ALA A 12 -19.38 21.34 11.74
N GLN A 13 -20.33 21.83 10.95
CA GLN A 13 -20.55 21.43 9.56
C GLN A 13 -20.54 22.64 8.62
N ALA A 14 -19.66 23.62 8.90
CA ALA A 14 -19.18 24.48 7.84
C ALA A 14 -18.38 23.59 6.88
N GLN A 15 -19.05 23.15 5.84
CA GLN A 15 -18.46 22.55 4.67
C GLN A 15 -17.36 23.50 4.20
N VAL A 16 -16.12 23.12 4.45
CA VAL A 16 -14.98 23.61 3.68
C VAL A 16 -15.17 22.96 2.32
N GLU A 17 -15.99 23.60 1.49
CA GLU A 17 -15.96 23.33 0.06
C GLU A 17 -14.54 23.69 -0.39
N PRO A 18 -13.79 22.77 -1.02
CA PRO A 18 -12.52 23.14 -1.61
C PRO A 18 -12.80 24.17 -2.70
N ASP A 19 -12.47 25.42 -2.40
CA ASP A 19 -12.46 26.53 -3.33
C ASP A 19 -11.40 26.19 -4.39
N TYR A 20 -11.83 25.53 -5.46
CA TYR A 20 -10.99 25.26 -6.63
C TYR A 20 -10.86 26.57 -7.39
N ASP A 21 -9.97 27.42 -6.89
CA ASP A 21 -9.50 28.61 -7.57
C ASP A 21 -8.82 28.18 -8.88
N TYR A 22 -9.57 28.33 -9.98
CA TYR A 22 -9.15 28.03 -11.35
C TYR A 22 -8.33 29.19 -11.95
N SER A 23 -7.61 29.95 -11.12
CA SER A 23 -6.76 31.05 -11.57
C SER A 23 -5.27 30.75 -11.35
N GLU A 24 -4.49 30.96 -12.43
CA GLU A 24 -3.03 31.07 -12.47
C GLU A 24 -2.17 29.81 -12.21
N GLY A 25 -2.16 28.91 -13.20
CA GLY A 25 -0.94 28.60 -13.95
C GLY A 25 0.23 27.89 -13.23
N HIS A 26 0.10 27.44 -11.99
CA HIS A 26 1.10 26.60 -11.35
C HIS A 26 0.77 25.13 -11.61
N VAL A 27 1.16 24.62 -12.79
CA VAL A 27 1.24 23.18 -12.98
C VAL A 27 2.41 22.70 -12.13
N VAL A 28 2.13 22.25 -10.91
CA VAL A 28 3.10 21.55 -10.07
C VAL A 28 3.36 20.19 -10.73
N THR A 29 4.22 20.17 -11.75
CA THR A 29 4.62 18.98 -12.54
C THR A 29 5.53 18.02 -11.75
N GLY A 30 5.47 18.07 -10.42
CA GLY A 30 6.37 17.39 -9.51
C GLY A 30 5.62 16.45 -8.59
N VAL A 31 6.14 15.23 -8.47
CA VAL A 31 5.68 14.24 -7.50
C VAL A 31 5.99 14.73 -6.07
N PRO A 32 5.01 14.77 -5.16
CA PRO A 32 5.22 15.10 -3.75
C PRO A 32 6.28 14.23 -3.06
N LEU A 33 7.06 14.82 -2.15
CA LEU A 33 8.13 14.10 -1.42
C LEU A 33 7.56 13.04 -0.47
N GLU A 34 6.37 13.27 0.05
CA GLU A 34 5.64 12.40 0.95
C GLU A 34 5.36 11.05 0.29
N LEU A 35 5.03 11.04 -1.00
CA LEU A 35 4.81 9.80 -1.76
C LEU A 35 6.09 8.98 -1.91
N PHE A 36 7.24 9.63 -2.11
CA PHE A 36 8.52 8.93 -2.09
C PHE A 36 8.81 8.35 -0.72
N ALA A 37 8.52 9.09 0.36
CA ALA A 37 8.73 8.62 1.72
C ALA A 37 7.87 7.37 2.01
N GLU A 38 6.58 7.40 1.65
CA GLU A 38 5.65 6.28 1.80
C GLU A 38 6.11 5.05 1.02
N GLY A 39 6.43 5.21 -0.28
CA GLY A 39 6.91 4.11 -1.11
C GLY A 39 8.23 3.51 -0.62
N LEU A 40 9.17 4.35 -0.17
CA LEU A 40 10.43 3.90 0.40
C LEU A 40 10.22 3.16 1.74
N GLN A 41 9.27 3.62 2.56
CA GLN A 41 8.91 2.96 3.82
C GLN A 41 8.32 1.57 3.56
N ALA A 42 7.36 1.45 2.63
CA ALA A 42 6.77 0.16 2.26
C ALA A 42 7.83 -0.80 1.71
N ARG A 43 8.69 -0.34 0.79
CA ARG A 43 9.81 -1.14 0.25
C ARG A 43 10.77 -1.60 1.35
N ARG A 44 11.11 -0.73 2.31
CA ARG A 44 11.96 -1.09 3.46
C ARG A 44 11.28 -2.12 4.35
N GLY A 45 10.01 -1.95 4.66
CA GLY A 45 9.23 -2.92 5.43
C GLY A 45 9.18 -4.29 4.76
N ALA A 46 8.91 -4.34 3.45
CA ALA A 46 8.92 -5.58 2.67
C ALA A 46 10.30 -6.27 2.69
N ARG A 47 11.39 -5.50 2.51
CA ARG A 47 12.75 -6.04 2.60
C ARG A 47 13.13 -6.50 4.00
N GLN A 48 12.63 -5.83 5.05
CA GLN A 48 12.82 -6.28 6.43
C GLN A 48 12.12 -7.61 6.67
N LEU A 49 10.88 -7.76 6.19
CA LEU A 49 10.15 -9.03 6.28
C LEU A 49 10.91 -10.16 5.59
N MET A 50 11.53 -9.89 4.44
CA MET A 50 12.38 -10.87 3.74
C MET A 50 13.65 -11.28 4.50
N ARG A 51 14.10 -10.50 5.48
CA ARG A 51 15.29 -10.80 6.30
C ARG A 51 14.97 -11.55 7.60
N LEU A 52 13.71 -11.55 8.03
CA LEU A 52 13.27 -12.25 9.23
C LEU A 52 13.35 -13.78 9.02
N GLU A 53 13.58 -14.52 10.10
CA GLU A 53 13.49 -15.98 10.06
C GLU A 53 12.03 -16.43 9.94
N ASP A 54 11.77 -17.61 9.37
CA ASP A 54 10.40 -18.12 9.15
C ASP A 54 9.59 -18.21 10.47
N SER A 55 10.26 -18.44 11.61
CA SER A 55 9.63 -18.47 12.95
C SER A 55 9.18 -17.11 13.47
N GLU A 56 9.75 -16.03 12.96
CA GLU A 56 9.46 -14.66 13.41
C GLU A 56 8.33 -14.02 12.59
N VAL A 57 8.00 -14.59 11.42
CA VAL A 57 6.96 -14.09 10.53
C VAL A 57 5.58 -14.44 11.09
N THR A 58 5.02 -13.50 11.86
CA THR A 58 3.66 -13.64 12.38
C THR A 58 2.60 -13.13 11.38
N PRO A 59 1.36 -13.65 11.43
CA PRO A 59 0.26 -13.15 10.60
C PRO A 59 0.01 -11.64 10.76
N ALA A 60 0.25 -11.09 11.95
CA ALA A 60 0.12 -9.67 12.22
C ALA A 60 1.13 -8.84 11.39
N ILE A 61 2.40 -9.24 11.37
CA ILE A 61 3.46 -8.59 10.58
C ILE A 61 3.13 -8.66 9.09
N CYS A 62 2.65 -9.81 8.62
CA CYS A 62 2.21 -9.99 7.24
C CYS A 62 1.05 -9.05 6.88
N SER A 63 0.04 -8.94 7.73
CA SER A 63 -1.11 -8.07 7.50
C SER A 63 -0.71 -6.58 7.49
N GLN A 64 0.18 -6.17 8.40
CA GLN A 64 0.69 -4.81 8.44
C GLN A 64 1.51 -4.47 7.20
N ASN A 65 2.39 -5.37 6.77
CA ASN A 65 3.18 -5.18 5.56
C ASN A 65 2.29 -5.07 4.33
N LYS A 66 1.23 -5.89 4.26
CA LYS A 66 0.23 -5.84 3.20
C LYS A 66 -0.46 -4.49 3.10
N ILE A 67 -0.95 -3.96 4.22
CA ILE A 67 -1.60 -2.64 4.25
C ILE A 67 -0.64 -1.54 3.79
N LEU A 68 0.61 -1.57 4.24
CA LEU A 68 1.62 -0.59 3.83
C LEU A 68 1.93 -0.67 2.33
N CYS A 69 2.14 -1.87 1.81
CA CYS A 69 2.40 -2.09 0.39
C CYS A 69 1.23 -1.67 -0.50
N GLU A 70 -0.01 -2.08 -0.16
CA GLU A 70 -1.19 -1.75 -0.95
C GLU A 70 -1.51 -0.24 -0.93
N GLY A 71 -1.40 0.40 0.24
CA GLY A 71 -1.63 1.83 0.39
C GLY A 71 -0.62 2.67 -0.38
N SER A 72 0.68 2.42 -0.16
CA SER A 72 1.75 3.16 -0.83
C SER A 72 1.74 2.95 -2.35
N PHE A 73 1.52 1.72 -2.83
CA PHE A 73 1.46 1.44 -4.27
C PHE A 73 0.30 2.18 -4.95
N ARG A 74 -0.87 2.22 -4.30
CA ARG A 74 -2.04 2.96 -4.80
C ARG A 74 -1.73 4.45 -4.90
N ASN A 75 -1.24 5.06 -3.82
CA ASN A 75 -0.92 6.49 -3.79
C ASN A 75 0.13 6.89 -4.84
N MET A 76 1.20 6.09 -4.97
CA MET A 76 2.24 6.34 -5.98
C MET A 76 1.70 6.21 -7.40
N ARG A 77 0.89 5.17 -7.67
CA ARG A 77 0.29 4.96 -9.00
C ARG A 77 -0.68 6.07 -9.37
N ASP A 78 -1.52 6.50 -8.42
CA ASP A 78 -2.51 7.55 -8.66
C ASP A 78 -1.82 8.89 -8.97
N CYS A 79 -0.80 9.27 -8.20
CA CYS A 79 0.02 10.45 -8.49
C CYS A 79 0.72 10.34 -9.86
N TYR A 80 1.29 9.18 -10.19
CA TYR A 80 1.90 8.97 -11.51
C TYR A 80 0.88 9.18 -12.65
N MET A 81 -0.35 8.70 -12.50
CA MET A 81 -1.38 8.85 -13.55
C MET A 81 -1.90 10.30 -13.69
N MET A 82 -1.98 11.04 -12.58
CA MET A 82 -2.50 12.42 -12.56
C MET A 82 -1.43 13.45 -12.93
N ASP A 83 -0.24 13.35 -12.34
CA ASP A 83 0.77 14.41 -12.35
C ASP A 83 1.90 14.16 -13.36
N CYS A 84 2.12 12.90 -13.77
CA CYS A 84 3.26 12.52 -14.62
C CYS A 84 2.95 12.44 -16.12
N ARG A 85 2.02 13.27 -16.64
CA ARG A 85 1.77 13.38 -18.08
C ARG A 85 2.99 13.82 -18.88
N THR A 86 3.79 14.72 -18.31
CA THR A 86 5.09 15.11 -18.85
C THR A 86 6.15 14.29 -18.12
N GLN A 87 6.94 13.50 -18.85
CA GLN A 87 7.91 12.57 -18.26
C GLN A 87 9.10 13.31 -17.62
N THR A 88 8.90 13.87 -16.43
CA THR A 88 9.95 14.54 -15.66
C THR A 88 10.89 13.53 -15.00
N LYS A 89 12.07 13.99 -14.55
CA LYS A 89 13.02 13.16 -13.80
C LYS A 89 12.37 12.54 -12.55
N SER A 90 11.57 13.32 -11.83
CA SER A 90 10.84 12.86 -10.64
C SER A 90 9.83 11.77 -10.98
N CYS A 91 9.10 11.92 -12.09
CA CYS A 91 8.16 10.92 -12.57
C CYS A 91 8.83 9.60 -12.98
N ASN A 92 9.97 9.67 -13.67
CA ASN A 92 10.77 8.47 -13.95
C ASN A 92 11.22 7.80 -12.65
N ARG A 93 11.67 8.59 -11.67
CA ARG A 93 12.08 8.06 -10.37
C ARG A 93 10.92 7.43 -9.59
N LEU A 94 9.72 8.01 -9.67
CA LEU A 94 8.52 7.44 -9.08
C LEU A 94 8.15 6.13 -9.75
N ARG A 95 8.21 6.06 -11.09
CA ARG A 95 7.97 4.81 -11.84
C ARG A 95 8.93 3.70 -11.41
N ASP A 96 10.22 4.00 -11.30
CA ASP A 96 11.21 3.03 -10.84
C ASP A 96 10.92 2.58 -9.40
N LEU A 97 10.50 3.50 -8.52
CA LEU A 97 10.11 3.18 -7.15
C LEU A 97 8.86 2.29 -7.09
N ILE A 98 7.87 2.53 -7.96
CA ILE A 98 6.66 1.70 -8.08
C ILE A 98 7.05 0.26 -8.42
N GLU A 99 7.91 0.07 -9.42
CA GLU A 99 8.38 -1.25 -9.85
C GLU A 99 9.17 -1.96 -8.74
N GLU A 100 10.13 -1.27 -8.12
CA GLU A 100 10.92 -1.83 -7.02
C GLU A 100 10.07 -2.18 -5.79
N CYS A 101 9.05 -1.36 -5.49
CA CYS A 101 8.13 -1.60 -4.40
C CYS A 101 7.26 -2.81 -4.70
N GLN A 102 6.72 -2.94 -5.92
CA GLN A 102 5.94 -4.08 -6.36
C GLN A 102 6.73 -5.39 -6.20
N ILE A 103 7.93 -5.47 -6.76
CA ILE A 103 8.79 -6.66 -6.67
C ILE A 103 9.06 -7.03 -5.21
N SER A 104 9.37 -6.05 -4.37
CA SER A 104 9.68 -6.29 -2.96
C SER A 104 8.45 -6.78 -2.18
N CYS A 105 7.29 -6.17 -2.41
CA CYS A 105 6.02 -6.52 -1.75
C CYS A 105 5.51 -7.89 -2.20
N GLU A 106 5.59 -8.24 -3.49
CA GLU A 106 5.22 -9.56 -4.00
C GLU A 106 6.09 -10.65 -3.37
N ALA A 107 7.41 -10.44 -3.29
CA ALA A 107 8.31 -11.37 -2.60
C ALA A 107 7.94 -11.55 -1.12
N ALA A 108 7.63 -10.45 -0.42
CA ALA A 108 7.17 -10.49 0.96
C ALA A 108 5.84 -11.25 1.12
N PHE A 109 4.89 -11.04 0.20
CA PHE A 109 3.60 -11.75 0.21
C PHE A 109 3.74 -13.23 -0.06
N HIS A 110 4.67 -13.65 -0.91
CA HIS A 110 4.96 -15.07 -1.10
C HIS A 110 5.43 -15.75 0.20
N ARG A 111 6.17 -15.05 1.07
CA ARG A 111 6.52 -15.58 2.39
C ARG A 111 5.33 -15.66 3.35
N CYS A 112 4.42 -14.69 3.24
CA CYS A 112 3.20 -14.64 4.05
C CYS A 112 2.10 -15.58 3.57
N ALA A 113 2.21 -16.14 2.36
CA ALA A 113 1.24 -17.08 1.85
C ALA A 113 1.25 -18.36 2.70
N PRO A 114 0.07 -18.91 3.07
CA PRO A 114 0.03 -20.19 3.75
C PRO A 114 0.73 -21.22 2.86
N ARG A 115 1.73 -21.92 3.42
CA ARG A 115 2.28 -23.10 2.75
C ARG A 115 1.13 -24.09 2.66
N ASN A 116 0.58 -24.26 1.47
CA ASN A 116 -0.29 -25.38 1.21
C ASN A 116 0.56 -26.62 1.51
N GLU A 117 0.33 -27.26 2.66
CA GLU A 117 0.82 -28.61 2.84
C GLU A 117 0.39 -29.38 1.61
N PRO A 118 1.30 -30.10 0.92
CA PRO A 118 0.96 -30.83 -0.29
C PRO A 118 -0.25 -31.69 0.05
N SER A 119 -1.40 -31.26 -0.46
CA SER A 119 -2.65 -31.87 -0.09
C SER A 119 -2.53 -33.32 -0.49
N ALA A 120 -2.96 -34.15 0.43
CA ALA A 120 -2.91 -35.59 0.46
C ALA A 120 -3.60 -36.29 -0.74
N LEU A 121 -3.66 -35.69 -1.93
CA LEU A 121 -4.07 -36.31 -3.19
C LEU A 121 -3.31 -37.63 -3.38
N TRP A 122 -1.99 -37.65 -3.20
CA TRP A 122 -1.21 -38.89 -3.25
C TRP A 122 -1.51 -39.88 -2.11
N LYS A 123 -1.84 -39.39 -0.90
CA LYS A 123 -2.27 -40.26 0.22
C LYS A 123 -3.67 -40.85 -0.02
N LYS A 124 -4.52 -40.22 -0.83
CA LYS A 124 -5.83 -40.76 -1.24
C LYS A 124 -5.77 -41.67 -2.47
N VAL A 125 -4.77 -41.48 -3.35
CA VAL A 125 -4.66 -42.21 -4.62
C VAL A 125 -3.92 -43.55 -4.48
N LEU A 126 -3.11 -43.76 -3.44
CA LEU A 126 -2.42 -45.04 -3.20
C LEU A 126 -2.69 -45.60 -1.78
N PRO A 127 -3.91 -46.09 -1.48
CA PRO A 127 -4.11 -46.93 -0.31
C PRO A 127 -3.51 -48.32 -0.60
N GLY A 128 -2.38 -48.64 0.04
CA GLY A 128 -1.97 -50.03 0.29
C GLY A 128 -1.19 -50.76 -0.81
N ARG A 129 0.05 -50.36 -1.10
CA ARG A 129 0.99 -51.24 -1.84
C ARG A 129 2.40 -51.26 -1.26
N TRP A 130 2.51 -51.37 0.06
CA TRP A 130 3.77 -51.65 0.75
C TRP A 130 3.49 -52.53 1.98
N GLU A 131 3.01 -53.75 1.74
CA GLU A 131 3.20 -54.89 2.65
C GLU A 131 3.66 -56.09 1.81
#